data_AF-A0A4S2VNI0-F1
#
_entry.id   AF-A0A4S2VNI0-F1
#
_cell.length_a   1.000
_cell.length_b   1.000
_cell.length_c   1.000
_cell.angle_alpha   90.00
_cell.angle_beta   90.00
_cell.angle_gamma   90.00
#
_symmetry.space_group_name_H-M   'P 1'
#
loop_
_entity.id
_entity.type
_entity.pdbx_description
1 polymer ?
#
loop_
_entity_poly.entity_id
_entity_poly.type
_entity_poly.pdbx_seq_one_letter_code
_entity_poly.pdbx_strand_id
1 'polypeptide(L)'
;MAERGLAPDRSVLVHLYPDGPCTETGVLLSDGGRVYDFELTYDREKAGADRWANIAYWHDITDRWQEKPFRQEISDAFIWRPPVCCTILAADEATTA
;
A
#
# COMPACT_ATOMS: atom_id res chain seq x y z
N MET A 1 1.31 20.17 5.72
CA MET A 1 0.54 19.10 6.39
C MET A 1 0.61 17.91 5.47
N ALA A 2 1.32 16.85 5.88
CA ALA A 2 1.53 15.69 5.03
C ALA A 2 0.17 15.02 4.76
N GLU A 3 -0.12 14.85 3.47
CA GLU A 3 -1.33 14.24 2.95
C GLU A 3 -1.44 12.84 3.57
N ARG A 4 -2.39 12.64 4.50
CA ARG A 4 -2.69 11.34 5.09
C ARG A 4 -3.50 10.48 4.10
N GLY A 5 -3.07 10.48 2.85
CA GLY A 5 -3.67 9.76 1.74
C GLY A 5 -2.61 8.85 1.14
N LEU A 6 -2.88 7.56 1.15
CA LEU A 6 -2.05 6.60 0.44
C LEU A 6 -2.32 6.68 -1.05
N ALA A 7 -1.27 6.49 -1.83
CA ALA A 7 -1.39 6.27 -3.26
C ALA A 7 -1.73 4.78 -3.50
N PRO A 8 -2.98 4.42 -3.82
CA PRO A 8 -3.37 3.01 -3.95
C PRO A 8 -2.63 2.30 -5.09
N ASP A 9 -2.10 3.03 -6.07
CA ASP A 9 -1.24 2.48 -7.13
C ASP A 9 0.14 2.06 -6.60
N ARG A 10 0.55 2.53 -5.42
CA ARG A 10 1.89 2.32 -4.83
C ARG A 10 1.87 1.55 -3.51
N SER A 11 0.73 1.00 -3.13
CA SER A 11 0.58 0.37 -1.84
C SER A 11 -0.18 -0.96 -1.95
N VAL A 12 0.23 -1.93 -1.14
CA VAL A 12 -0.44 -3.22 -1.02
C VAL A 12 -1.04 -3.34 0.36
N LEU A 13 -2.34 -3.57 0.42
CA LEU A 13 -3.01 -3.91 1.66
C LEU A 13 -2.65 -5.36 2.02
N VAL A 14 -1.95 -5.56 3.14
CA VAL A 14 -1.54 -6.89 3.62
C VAL A 14 -2.72 -7.58 4.28
N HIS A 15 -3.41 -6.87 5.18
CA HIS A 15 -4.65 -7.33 5.78
C HIS A 15 -5.47 -6.15 6.29
N LEU A 16 -6.77 -6.38 6.45
CA LEU A 16 -7.71 -5.48 7.10
C LEU A 16 -8.69 -6.34 7.89
N TYR A 17 -8.71 -6.16 9.21
CA TYR A 17 -9.55 -6.93 10.11
C TYR A 17 -10.50 -6.03 10.89
N PRO A 18 -11.75 -6.44 11.11
CA PRO A 18 -12.65 -5.75 12.01
C PRO A 18 -12.13 -5.83 13.45
N ASP A 19 -11.94 -4.67 14.05
CA ASP A 19 -11.56 -4.51 15.47
C ASP A 19 -12.78 -4.09 16.32
N GLY A 20 -13.84 -3.59 15.66
CA GLY A 20 -15.07 -3.19 16.32
C GLY A 20 -16.23 -2.95 15.33
N PRO A 21 -17.37 -2.44 15.83
CA PRO A 21 -18.54 -2.16 14.99
C PRO A 21 -18.28 -1.05 13.98
N CYS A 22 -17.37 -0.13 14.31
CA CYS A 22 -17.03 1.04 13.48
C CYS A 22 -15.53 1.18 13.21
N THR A 23 -14.74 0.14 13.51
CA THR A 23 -13.27 0.18 13.43
C THR A 23 -12.70 -1.07 12.77
N GLU A 24 -11.73 -0.87 11.90
CA GLU A 24 -10.93 -1.92 11.28
C GLU A 24 -9.45 -1.61 11.43
N THR A 25 -8.66 -2.61 11.79
CA THR A 25 -7.20 -2.50 11.89
C THR A 25 -6.57 -3.12 10.66
N GLY A 26 -5.76 -2.33 9.96
CA GLY A 26 -5.09 -2.73 8.74
C GLY A 26 -3.57 -2.68 8.85
N VAL A 27 -2.92 -3.49 8.03
CA VAL A 27 -1.49 -3.35 7.76
C VAL A 27 -1.31 -3.19 6.26
N LEU A 28 -0.46 -2.24 5.89
CA LEU A 28 -0.18 -1.88 4.53
C LEU A 28 1.31 -1.78 4.28
N LEU A 29 1.67 -2.17 3.06
CA LEU A 29 2.99 -2.11 2.49
C LEU A 29 3.06 -0.92 1.53
N SER A 30 4.00 -0.01 1.73
CA SER A 30 4.26 1.11 0.82
C SER A 30 5.42 0.82 -0.11
N ASP A 31 5.55 1.61 -1.18
CA ASP A 31 6.74 1.58 -2.02
C ASP A 31 8.02 1.81 -1.21
N GLY A 32 9.07 1.05 -1.52
CA GLY A 32 10.37 1.19 -0.87
C GLY A 32 10.55 0.41 0.44
N GLY A 33 9.72 -0.60 0.74
CA GLY A 33 10.03 -1.50 1.86
C GLY A 33 9.27 -1.23 3.16
N ARG A 34 8.44 -0.19 3.21
CA ARG A 34 7.89 0.32 4.48
C ARG A 34 6.58 -0.34 4.83
N VAL A 35 6.41 -0.68 6.09
CA VAL A 35 5.20 -1.31 6.64
C VAL A 35 4.53 -0.34 7.60
N TYR A 36 3.25 -0.09 7.36
CA TYR A 36 2.41 0.76 8.19
C TYR A 36 1.28 -0.06 8.79
N ASP A 37 1.04 0.06 10.09
CA ASP A 37 -0.28 -0.25 10.64
C ASP A 37 -1.15 1.01 10.65
N PHE A 38 -2.44 0.77 10.53
CA PHE A 38 -3.42 1.84 10.56
C PHE A 38 -4.74 1.36 11.13
N GLU A 39 -5.52 2.30 11.62
CA GLU A 39 -6.90 2.08 12.01
C GLU A 39 -7.81 2.87 11.06
N LEU A 40 -8.76 2.16 10.48
CA LEU A 40 -9.82 2.70 9.66
C LEU A 40 -11.08 2.81 10.51
N THR A 41 -11.65 4.00 10.57
CA THR A 41 -12.86 4.31 11.32
C THR A 41 -13.97 4.67 10.34
N TYR A 42 -15.10 3.97 10.41
CA TYR A 42 -16.29 4.27 9.60
C TYR A 42 -17.55 3.70 10.24
N ASP A 43 -18.67 4.41 10.08
CA ASP A 43 -19.96 3.98 10.58
C ASP A 43 -20.59 2.98 9.58
N ARG A 44 -20.40 1.69 9.85
CA ARG A 44 -20.82 0.59 8.96
C ARG A 44 -22.34 0.52 8.75
N GLU A 45 -23.13 1.07 9.66
CA GLU A 45 -24.60 1.06 9.61
C GLU A 45 -25.15 2.23 8.78
N LYS A 46 -24.33 3.24 8.49
CA LYS A 46 -24.72 4.40 7.70
C LYS A 46 -24.64 4.12 6.20
N ALA A 47 -25.72 4.36 5.47
CA ALA A 47 -25.73 4.24 4.01
C ALA A 47 -24.69 5.19 3.37
N GLY A 48 -23.69 4.63 2.68
CA GLY A 48 -22.56 5.37 2.11
C GLY A 48 -21.34 5.47 3.04
N ALA A 49 -21.27 4.63 4.09
CA ALA A 49 -20.18 4.56 5.07
C ALA A 49 -18.77 4.66 4.48
N ASP A 50 -18.58 4.06 3.30
CA ASP A 50 -17.35 4.08 2.51
C ASP A 50 -16.83 5.49 2.24
N ARG A 51 -17.74 6.46 2.08
CA ARG A 51 -17.40 7.87 1.80
C ARG A 51 -16.96 8.65 3.04
N TRP A 52 -17.20 8.12 4.23
CA TRP A 52 -16.82 8.74 5.50
C TRP A 52 -15.76 7.93 6.24
N ALA A 53 -15.15 6.95 5.57
CA ALA A 53 -14.05 6.21 6.14
C ALA A 53 -12.85 7.13 6.37
N ASN A 54 -12.35 7.14 7.59
CA ASN A 54 -11.24 7.97 8.00
C ASN A 54 -10.15 7.11 8.65
N ILE A 55 -8.92 7.43 8.31
CA ILE A 55 -7.74 6.77 8.83
C ILE A 55 -7.28 7.57 10.06
N ALA A 56 -7.56 7.04 11.24
CA ALA A 56 -7.33 7.74 12.51
C ALA A 56 -5.90 7.52 13.05
N TYR A 57 -5.31 6.36 12.76
CA TYR A 57 -3.98 5.98 13.23
C TYR A 57 -3.08 5.55 12.08
N TRP A 58 -1.83 6.00 12.10
CA TRP A 58 -0.78 5.66 11.14
C TRP A 58 0.52 5.45 11.92
N HIS A 59 1.05 4.23 11.95
CA HIS A 59 2.35 3.98 12.59
C HIS A 59 3.28 3.26 11.62
N ASP A 60 4.52 3.74 11.55
CA ASP A 60 5.58 3.03 10.84
C ASP A 60 6.07 1.90 11.75
N ILE A 61 5.86 0.67 11.32
CA ILE A 61 6.26 -0.54 12.05
C ILE A 61 7.30 -1.34 11.26
N THR A 62 7.98 -0.69 10.31
CA THR A 62 8.97 -1.32 9.44
C THR A 62 10.04 -2.05 10.24
N ASP A 63 10.61 -1.43 11.28
CA ASP A 63 11.65 -2.06 12.12
C ASP A 63 11.15 -3.34 12.79
N ARG A 64 9.96 -3.28 13.40
CA ARG A 64 9.33 -4.45 14.05
C ARG A 64 9.03 -5.57 13.06
N TRP A 65 8.72 -5.23 11.82
CA TRP A 65 8.49 -6.21 10.75
C TRP A 65 9.80 -6.80 10.19
N GLN A 66 10.89 -6.03 10.15
CA GLN A 66 12.20 -6.52 9.73
C GLN A 66 12.85 -7.48 10.75
N GLU A 67 12.52 -7.34 12.03
CA GLU A 67 12.97 -8.25 13.08
C GLU A 67 12.22 -9.60 13.08
N LYS A 68 11.15 -9.75 12.30
CA LYS A 68 10.43 -11.01 12.21
C LYS A 68 11.20 -12.06 11.38
N PRO A 69 11.06 -13.36 11.73
CA PRO A 69 11.78 -14.45 11.07
C PRO A 69 11.44 -14.65 9.57
N PHE A 70 10.42 -13.98 9.04
CA PHE A 70 9.97 -14.08 7.63
C PHE A 70 10.42 -12.87 6.78
N ARG A 71 11.50 -12.20 7.17
CA ARG A 71 11.99 -10.97 6.50
C ARG A 71 12.18 -11.16 4.99
N GLN A 72 12.53 -12.36 4.55
CA GLN A 72 12.86 -12.67 3.15
C GLN A 72 11.59 -12.81 2.30
N GLU A 73 10.59 -13.53 2.78
CA GLU A 73 9.28 -13.66 2.13
C GLU A 73 8.55 -12.31 2.06
N ILE A 74 8.71 -11.47 3.08
CA ILE A 74 8.18 -10.10 3.07
C ILE A 74 8.97 -9.24 2.06
N SER A 75 10.30 -9.40 2.02
CA SER A 75 11.17 -8.78 0.99
C SER A 75 10.72 -9.15 -0.43
N ASP A 76 10.40 -10.43 -0.65
CA ASP A 76 9.90 -10.95 -1.93
C ASP A 76 8.50 -10.43 -2.27
N ALA A 77 7.66 -10.21 -1.26
CA ALA A 77 6.38 -9.54 -1.47
C ALA A 77 6.55 -8.11 -2.01
N PHE A 78 7.70 -7.43 -1.80
CA PHE A 78 7.99 -6.12 -2.44
C PHE A 78 8.39 -6.24 -3.92
N ILE A 79 8.77 -7.43 -4.41
CA ILE A 79 9.20 -7.68 -5.80
C ILE A 79 8.01 -7.63 -6.78
N TRP A 80 6.76 -7.60 -6.28
CA TRP A 80 5.53 -7.57 -7.10
C TRP A 80 5.45 -6.40 -8.08
N ARG A 81 6.26 -5.35 -7.91
CA ARG A 81 6.49 -4.33 -8.94
C ARG A 81 7.64 -4.79 -9.83
N PRO A 82 7.38 -5.33 -11.04
CA PRO A 82 8.44 -5.51 -12.02
C PRO A 82 9.15 -4.16 -12.21
N PRO A 83 10.48 -4.15 -12.43
CA PRO A 83 11.18 -2.91 -12.74
C PRO A 83 10.47 -2.21 -13.88
N VAL A 84 10.44 -0.88 -13.84
CA VAL A 84 9.80 -0.06 -14.87
C VAL A 84 10.42 -0.45 -16.22
N CYS A 85 9.73 -1.29 -16.98
CA CYS A 85 10.14 -1.62 -18.34
C CYS A 85 9.84 -0.38 -19.17
N CYS A 86 10.83 0.51 -19.27
CA CYS A 86 10.82 1.52 -20.31
C CYS A 86 10.95 0.78 -21.64
N THR A 87 9.83 0.49 -22.29
CA THR A 87 9.84 0.10 -23.69
C THR A 87 10.31 1.32 -24.48
N ILE A 88 11.62 1.41 -24.72
CA ILE A 88 12.16 2.36 -25.69
C ILE A 88 11.70 1.86 -27.05
N LEU A 89 10.64 2.47 -27.57
CA LEU A 89 10.28 2.36 -28.97
C LEU A 89 11.37 3.10 -29.74
N ALA A 90 12.42 2.38 -30.14
CA ALA A 90 13.35 2.87 -31.15
C ALA A 90 12.52 3.06 -32.42
N ALA A 91 12.24 4.31 -32.76
CA ALA A 91 11.72 4.66 -34.07
C ALA A 91 12.81 4.31 -35.09
N ASP A 92 12.61 3.23 -35.83
CA ASP A 92 13.41 2.87 -36.98
C ASP A 92 13.22 3.95 -38.04
N GLU A 93 14.20 4.84 -38.17
CA GLU A 93 14.27 5.81 -39.25
C GLU A 93 14.54 5.04 -40.55
N ALA A 94 13.45 4.68 -41.24
CA ALA A 94 13.49 4.09 -42.56
C ALA A 94 14.11 5.09 -43.56
N THR A 95 15.43 5.02 -43.71
CA THR A 95 16.17 5.64 -44.81
C THR A 95 15.74 4.98 -46.11
N THR A 96 14.92 5.67 -46.89
CA THR A 96 14.66 5.29 -48.29
C THR A 96 15.58 6.12 -49.17
N ALA A 97 16.55 5.43 -49.79
CA ALA A 97 17.40 5.96 -50.86
C ALA A 97 16.66 5.95 -52.21
#